data_AF-A0A7K8UM60-F1
#
_entry.id   AF-A0A7K8UM60-F1
#
_cell.length_a   1.000
_cell.length_b   1.000
_cell.length_c   1.000
_cell.angle_alpha   90.00
_cell.angle_beta   90.00
_cell.angle_gamma   90.00
#
_symmetry.space_group_name_H-M   'P 1'
#
loop_
_entity.id
_entity.type
_entity.pdbx_description
1 polymer ?
#
loop_
_entity_poly.entity_id
_entity_poly.type
_entity_poly.pdbx_seq_one_letter_code
_entity_poly.pdbx_strand_id
1 'polypeptide(L)'
;RRSMKRKAMFTCPFNGDCKITKDNRRHCQACRLKRCVDIGMMKEFILTDEEVQRKREMILKRKEEEALKESLKPKLSEEQQKVIDVLLEAHRKTYDPTYSDFTKFRPPVRSNPSNRGAARSPSILTQDLSSEDSTDLFGSDGFSTFPGTALASPSATWVEVQQLYLSLAVQPLGLPLLESLFNCKILLGVYSIQKVIGFAKMIPGFRSLAAEDQIALLKSSAIEVIMLRSNQSFTLEDMTWTCGSNEFKYRISDVTQAGHSMDLLEPLVKFQVGLKKLNLHEEEHVLLMAICILSPDRPGVQDTSLVESLQDHLSEILQTYIRCRHPPPGSRLLYAKMIQKLADLRSLNEEHSKQYRCLSFQPEHSMQLTPLVLEVFGNEIS
;
A
#
# COMPACT_ATOMS: atom_id res chain seq x y z
N ARG A 1 -46.83 20.67 -14.60
CA ARG A 1 -48.06 20.94 -13.80
C ARG A 1 -48.53 22.36 -14.16
N ARG A 2 -49.75 22.58 -14.69
CA ARG A 2 -50.23 23.94 -15.04
C ARG A 2 -50.90 24.54 -13.81
N SER A 3 -50.34 25.62 -13.24
CA SER A 3 -50.94 26.31 -12.08
C SER A 3 -52.00 27.28 -12.58
N MET A 4 -53.26 27.01 -12.30
CA MET A 4 -54.34 28.01 -12.38
C MET A 4 -54.34 28.80 -11.07
N LYS A 5 -54.68 30.10 -11.12
CA LYS A 5 -54.89 30.91 -9.91
C LYS A 5 -56.36 30.81 -9.47
N ARG A 6 -56.63 30.64 -8.16
CA ARG A 6 -58.01 30.50 -7.63
C ARG A 6 -58.95 31.67 -8.01
N LYS A 7 -58.43 32.88 -8.22
CA LYS A 7 -59.21 34.09 -8.54
C LYS A 7 -59.09 34.56 -10.00
N ALA A 8 -58.57 33.74 -10.91
CA ALA A 8 -58.46 34.16 -12.30
C ALA A 8 -59.86 34.28 -12.94
N MET A 9 -60.25 35.51 -13.27
CA MET A 9 -61.45 35.78 -14.07
C MET A 9 -61.09 35.69 -15.54
N PHE A 10 -61.70 34.74 -16.25
CA PHE A 10 -61.55 34.60 -17.68
C PHE A 10 -62.86 34.98 -18.35
N THR A 11 -62.78 35.87 -19.33
CA THR A 11 -63.91 36.23 -20.20
C THR A 11 -63.80 35.44 -21.49
N CYS A 12 -64.93 34.93 -21.98
CA CYS A 12 -64.95 34.30 -23.29
C CYS A 12 -64.85 35.40 -24.37
N PRO A 13 -63.91 35.33 -25.32
CA PRO A 13 -63.84 36.28 -26.43
C PRO A 13 -64.91 36.02 -27.52
N PHE A 14 -65.74 34.99 -27.34
CA PHE A 14 -66.85 34.62 -28.22
C PHE A 14 -68.18 34.67 -27.44
N ASN A 15 -69.07 33.68 -27.60
CA ASN A 15 -70.41 33.66 -27.00
C ASN A 15 -70.55 32.87 -25.68
N GLY A 16 -69.43 32.46 -25.07
CA GLY A 16 -69.46 31.71 -23.79
C GLY A 16 -69.76 30.21 -23.91
N ASP A 17 -69.84 29.67 -25.12
CA ASP A 17 -70.26 28.31 -25.47
C ASP A 17 -69.24 27.53 -26.32
N CYS A 18 -67.97 27.97 -26.34
CA CYS A 18 -66.93 27.36 -27.18
C CYS A 18 -66.79 25.85 -26.93
N LYS A 19 -66.91 25.04 -27.99
CA LYS A 19 -66.71 23.58 -27.92
C LYS A 19 -65.23 23.23 -27.77
N ILE A 20 -64.81 22.87 -26.55
CA ILE A 20 -63.40 22.57 -26.24
C ILE A 20 -62.99 21.17 -26.75
N THR A 21 -61.94 21.10 -27.57
CA THR A 21 -61.32 19.88 -28.12
C THR A 21 -59.82 19.85 -27.81
N LYS A 22 -59.12 18.75 -28.12
CA LYS A 22 -57.67 18.62 -27.89
C LYS A 22 -56.87 19.73 -28.57
N ASP A 23 -57.30 20.12 -29.76
CA ASP A 23 -56.60 21.07 -30.63
C ASP A 23 -56.97 22.51 -30.27
N ASN A 24 -58.22 22.75 -29.85
CA ASN A 24 -58.68 24.12 -29.59
C ASN A 24 -58.68 24.55 -28.11
N ARG A 25 -58.32 23.67 -27.16
CA ARG A 25 -58.31 23.96 -25.69
C ARG A 25 -57.44 25.12 -25.20
N ARG A 26 -56.70 25.79 -26.09
CA ARG A 26 -55.92 27.00 -25.76
C ARG A 26 -56.63 28.30 -26.18
N HIS A 27 -57.63 28.23 -27.05
CA HIS A 27 -58.29 29.41 -27.65
C HIS A 27 -59.26 30.14 -26.72
N CYS A 28 -59.84 29.44 -25.73
CA CYS A 28 -60.73 30.06 -24.76
C CYS A 28 -60.49 29.47 -23.36
N GLN A 29 -59.91 30.27 -22.47
CA GLN A 29 -59.63 29.87 -21.08
C GLN A 29 -60.91 29.80 -20.24
N ALA A 30 -61.90 30.66 -20.52
CA ALA A 30 -63.19 30.70 -19.83
C ALA A 30 -64.02 29.43 -20.06
N CYS A 31 -64.32 29.09 -21.32
CA CYS A 31 -65.09 27.88 -21.66
C CYS A 31 -64.33 26.60 -21.31
N ARG A 32 -63.00 26.63 -21.31
CA ARG A 32 -62.17 25.51 -20.82
C ARG A 32 -62.32 25.30 -19.32
N LEU A 33 -62.21 26.37 -18.52
CA LEU A 33 -62.37 26.27 -17.08
C LEU A 33 -63.79 25.82 -16.71
N LYS A 34 -64.81 26.37 -17.39
CA LYS A 34 -66.22 25.94 -17.25
C LYS A 34 -66.36 24.44 -17.47
N ARG A 35 -65.89 23.94 -18.63
CA ARG A 35 -65.92 22.50 -18.92
C ARG A 35 -65.16 21.65 -17.90
N CYS A 36 -64.00 22.10 -17.41
CA CYS A 36 -63.24 21.37 -16.38
C CYS A 36 -64.05 21.19 -15.08
N VAL A 37 -64.81 22.21 -14.68
CA VAL A 37 -65.69 22.16 -13.51
C VAL A 37 -66.90 21.27 -13.80
N ASP A 38 -67.49 21.39 -14.99
CA ASP A 38 -68.67 20.61 -15.40
C ASP A 38 -68.40 19.09 -15.42
N ILE A 39 -67.15 18.68 -15.72
CA ILE A 39 -66.72 17.26 -15.66
C ILE A 39 -66.28 16.82 -14.25
N GLY A 40 -66.48 17.65 -13.22
CA GLY A 40 -66.24 17.30 -11.81
C GLY A 40 -64.88 17.66 -11.24
N MET A 41 -64.07 18.52 -11.89
CA MET A 41 -62.84 19.01 -11.25
C MET A 41 -63.16 20.02 -10.14
N MET A 42 -62.76 19.70 -8.91
CA MET A 42 -62.99 20.54 -7.74
C MET A 42 -62.16 21.82 -7.76
N LYS A 43 -62.82 22.97 -7.61
CA LYS A 43 -62.19 24.29 -7.59
C LYS A 43 -61.31 24.51 -6.35
N GLU A 44 -61.61 23.84 -5.22
CA GLU A 44 -60.83 23.96 -3.99
C GLU A 44 -59.38 23.49 -4.14
N PHE A 45 -59.09 22.61 -5.11
CA PHE A 45 -57.74 22.06 -5.35
C PHE A 45 -56.85 22.96 -6.24
N ILE A 46 -57.38 24.07 -6.76
CA ILE A 46 -56.57 25.12 -7.37
C ILE A 46 -55.78 25.79 -6.24
N LEU A 47 -54.47 26.01 -6.38
CA LEU A 47 -53.70 26.63 -5.28
C LEU A 47 -53.98 28.15 -5.19
N THR A 48 -54.01 28.71 -3.99
CA THR A 48 -53.98 30.17 -3.79
C THR A 48 -52.63 30.74 -4.22
N ASP A 49 -52.59 32.04 -4.50
CA ASP A 49 -51.32 32.74 -4.74
C ASP A 49 -50.38 32.59 -3.53
N GLU A 50 -50.90 32.62 -2.30
CA GLU A 50 -50.15 32.35 -1.07
C GLU A 50 -49.62 30.90 -0.97
N GLU A 51 -50.40 29.90 -1.35
CA GLU A 51 -49.97 28.49 -1.37
C GLU A 51 -48.92 28.23 -2.46
N VAL A 52 -49.05 28.87 -3.62
CA VAL A 52 -48.03 28.85 -4.68
C VAL A 52 -46.76 29.52 -4.21
N GLN A 53 -46.87 30.67 -3.55
CA GLN A 53 -45.73 31.42 -3.02
C GLN A 53 -45.00 30.62 -1.93
N ARG A 54 -45.71 30.07 -0.94
CA ARG A 54 -45.14 29.16 0.07
C ARG A 54 -44.43 27.96 -0.56
N LYS A 55 -44.98 27.36 -1.60
CA LYS A 55 -44.32 26.27 -2.33
C LYS A 55 -43.03 26.71 -3.03
N ARG A 56 -43.01 27.91 -3.61
CA ARG A 56 -41.81 28.46 -4.25
C ARG A 56 -40.71 28.71 -3.22
N GLU A 57 -41.06 29.30 -2.08
CA GLU A 57 -40.15 29.56 -0.97
C GLU A 57 -39.57 28.26 -0.39
N MET A 58 -40.39 27.24 -0.16
CA MET A 58 -39.90 25.92 0.27
C MET A 58 -38.91 25.29 -0.72
N ILE A 59 -39.15 25.43 -2.03
CA ILE A 59 -38.26 24.90 -3.06
C ILE A 59 -36.94 25.69 -3.09
N LEU A 60 -36.99 27.01 -2.99
CA LEU A 60 -35.81 27.87 -2.91
C LEU A 60 -34.97 27.53 -1.67
N LYS A 61 -35.60 27.47 -0.50
CA LYS A 61 -34.94 27.10 0.75
C LYS A 61 -34.28 25.73 0.67
N ARG A 62 -34.98 24.72 0.12
CA ARG A 62 -34.40 23.38 -0.08
C ARG A 62 -33.20 23.41 -1.03
N LYS A 63 -33.26 24.19 -2.11
CA LYS A 63 -32.12 24.35 -3.03
C LYS A 63 -30.94 25.06 -2.37
N GLU A 64 -31.20 26.06 -1.54
CA GLU A 64 -30.18 26.76 -0.76
C GLU A 64 -29.53 25.83 0.27
N GLU A 65 -30.32 25.03 1.00
CA GLU A 65 -29.83 24.02 1.94
C GLU A 65 -28.99 22.93 1.24
N GLU A 66 -29.44 22.44 0.07
CA GLU A 66 -28.71 21.47 -0.74
C GLU A 66 -27.40 22.08 -1.29
N ALA A 67 -27.43 23.33 -1.78
CA ALA A 67 -26.25 24.05 -2.25
C ALA A 67 -25.25 24.33 -1.12
N LEU A 68 -25.73 24.71 0.06
CA LEU A 68 -24.89 24.91 1.24
C LEU A 68 -24.24 23.58 1.66
N LYS A 69 -25.00 22.49 1.70
CA LYS A 69 -24.48 21.16 2.02
C LYS A 69 -23.42 20.71 1.00
N GLU A 70 -23.61 21.01 -0.29
CA GLU A 70 -22.63 20.73 -1.33
C GLU A 70 -21.38 21.59 -1.20
N SER A 71 -21.52 22.87 -0.82
CA SER A 71 -20.39 23.78 -0.60
C SER A 71 -19.54 23.39 0.60
N LEU A 72 -20.15 22.78 1.62
CA LEU A 72 -19.48 22.32 2.84
C LEU A 72 -18.78 20.96 2.68
N LYS A 73 -18.96 20.27 1.54
CA LYS A 73 -18.24 19.02 1.30
C LYS A 73 -16.74 19.32 1.19
N PRO A 74 -15.89 18.55 1.90
CA PRO A 74 -14.46 18.71 1.77
C PRO A 74 -14.06 18.42 0.31
N LYS A 75 -13.12 19.22 -0.19
CA LYS A 75 -12.52 19.06 -1.52
C LYS A 75 -11.00 19.13 -1.35
N LEU A 76 -10.28 18.37 -2.18
CA LEU A 76 -8.83 18.52 -2.27
C LEU A 76 -8.52 19.86 -2.94
N SER A 77 -7.48 20.55 -2.45
CA SER A 77 -6.91 21.67 -3.18
C SER A 77 -6.16 21.18 -4.43
N GLU A 78 -5.92 22.07 -5.39
CA GLU A 78 -5.13 21.73 -6.59
C GLU A 78 -3.70 21.32 -6.23
N GLU A 79 -3.12 21.91 -5.18
CA GLU A 79 -1.80 21.55 -4.67
C GLU A 79 -1.78 20.14 -4.06
N GLN A 80 -2.77 19.81 -3.23
CA GLN A 80 -2.90 18.47 -2.66
C GLN A 80 -3.07 17.41 -3.76
N GLN A 81 -3.86 17.71 -4.81
CA GLN A 81 -4.03 16.82 -5.94
C GLN A 81 -2.71 16.60 -6.70
N LYS A 82 -1.94 17.67 -6.95
CA LYS A 82 -0.62 17.56 -7.60
C LYS A 82 0.34 16.68 -6.81
N VAL A 83 0.36 16.78 -5.49
CA VAL A 83 1.19 15.91 -4.63
C VAL A 83 0.81 14.44 -4.80
N ILE A 84 -0.49 14.13 -4.79
CA ILE A 84 -1.00 12.77 -5.02
C ILE A 84 -0.59 12.27 -6.41
N ASP A 85 -0.75 13.08 -7.44
CA ASP A 85 -0.40 12.70 -8.82
C ASP A 85 1.10 12.38 -8.96
N VAL A 86 1.97 13.16 -8.30
CA VAL A 86 3.41 12.90 -8.24
C VAL A 86 3.72 11.57 -7.54
N LEU A 87 3.05 11.27 -6.41
CA LEU A 87 3.25 10.02 -5.68
C LEU A 87 2.73 8.79 -6.47
N LEU A 88 1.60 8.92 -7.15
CA LEU A 88 1.09 7.88 -8.04
C LEU A 88 2.06 7.59 -9.19
N GLU A 89 2.57 8.65 -9.83
CA GLU A 89 3.56 8.52 -10.90
C GLU A 89 4.86 7.90 -10.39
N ALA A 90 5.31 8.31 -9.21
CA ALA A 90 6.48 7.74 -8.55
C ALA A 90 6.32 6.24 -8.33
N HIS A 91 5.15 5.82 -7.84
CA HIS A 91 4.82 4.42 -7.61
C HIS A 91 4.80 3.63 -8.92
N ARG A 92 4.11 4.12 -9.95
CA ARG A 92 4.01 3.46 -11.25
C ARG A 92 5.37 3.27 -11.94
N LYS A 93 6.29 4.23 -11.78
CA LYS A 93 7.67 4.11 -12.30
C LYS A 93 8.53 3.10 -11.55
N THR A 94 8.16 2.75 -10.32
CA THR A 94 9.00 1.96 -9.41
C THR A 94 8.37 0.65 -8.97
N TYR A 95 7.12 0.41 -9.37
CA TYR A 95 6.41 -0.83 -9.14
C TYR A 95 5.86 -1.35 -10.47
N ASP A 96 6.39 -2.49 -10.90
CA ASP A 96 5.88 -3.20 -12.07
C ASP A 96 4.81 -4.22 -11.63
N PRO A 97 3.51 -3.99 -11.93
CA PRO A 97 2.45 -4.92 -11.55
C PRO A 97 2.50 -6.25 -12.31
N THR A 98 3.22 -6.31 -13.43
CA THR A 98 3.38 -7.54 -14.22
C THR A 98 4.52 -8.41 -13.72
N TYR A 99 5.42 -7.84 -12.90
CA TYR A 99 6.62 -8.51 -12.41
C TYR A 99 7.52 -9.05 -13.55
N SER A 100 7.58 -8.34 -14.68
CA SER A 100 8.33 -8.74 -15.87
C SER A 100 9.82 -8.95 -15.61
N ASP A 101 10.42 -8.11 -14.76
CA ASP A 101 11.81 -8.21 -14.33
C ASP A 101 12.09 -9.49 -13.53
N PHE A 102 11.07 -10.17 -12.99
CA PHE A 102 11.28 -11.37 -12.15
C PHE A 102 11.77 -12.57 -12.95
N THR A 103 11.51 -12.59 -14.25
CA THR A 103 12.06 -13.61 -15.17
C THR A 103 13.59 -13.62 -15.22
N LYS A 104 14.24 -12.52 -14.81
CA LYS A 104 15.70 -12.42 -14.69
C LYS A 104 16.23 -13.10 -13.43
N PHE A 105 15.37 -13.39 -12.46
CA PHE A 105 15.73 -14.10 -11.23
C PHE A 105 15.52 -15.61 -11.39
N ARG A 106 16.37 -16.40 -10.73
CA ARG A 106 16.15 -17.85 -10.64
C ARG A 106 14.88 -18.11 -9.82
N PRO A 107 13.94 -18.96 -10.26
CA PRO A 107 12.75 -19.30 -9.48
C PRO A 107 13.08 -19.93 -8.11
N PRO A 108 12.18 -19.78 -7.10
CA PRO A 108 12.37 -20.41 -5.81
C PRO A 108 12.35 -21.95 -5.92
N VAL A 109 13.39 -22.61 -5.42
CA VAL A 109 13.50 -24.08 -5.37
C VAL A 109 12.66 -24.63 -4.22
N ARG A 110 11.43 -25.07 -4.50
CA ARG A 110 10.59 -25.70 -3.49
C ARG A 110 10.97 -27.18 -3.32
N SER A 111 11.30 -27.60 -2.11
CA SER A 111 11.48 -29.03 -1.81
C SER A 111 10.15 -29.77 -1.99
N ASN A 112 10.07 -30.63 -3.02
CA ASN A 112 8.86 -31.40 -3.32
C ASN A 112 8.61 -32.45 -2.22
N PRO A 113 7.40 -32.52 -1.60
CA PRO A 113 7.07 -33.60 -0.66
C PRO A 113 7.05 -35.00 -1.30
N SER A 114 6.94 -35.06 -2.63
CA SER A 114 6.74 -36.28 -3.42
C SER A 114 8.03 -37.01 -3.83
N ASN A 115 9.21 -36.55 -3.40
CA ASN A 115 10.48 -37.21 -3.71
C ASN A 115 11.23 -37.73 -2.48
N ARG A 116 10.52 -38.26 -1.48
CA ARG A 116 11.08 -39.32 -0.62
C ARG A 116 11.10 -40.63 -1.41
N GLY A 117 11.98 -40.70 -2.40
CA GLY A 117 12.37 -41.97 -3.00
C GLY A 117 12.99 -42.84 -1.92
N ALA A 118 12.36 -43.98 -1.66
CA ALA A 118 12.86 -45.18 -0.98
C ALA A 118 14.29 -45.10 -0.40
N ALA A 119 14.47 -44.39 0.72
CA ALA A 119 15.53 -44.75 1.65
C ALA A 119 14.98 -45.93 2.44
N ARG A 120 15.42 -47.14 2.05
CA ARG A 120 15.20 -48.36 2.83
C ARG A 120 15.62 -48.08 4.27
N SER A 121 14.66 -48.15 5.19
CA SER A 121 14.94 -48.35 6.61
C SER A 121 15.87 -49.56 6.73
N PRO A 122 17.03 -49.48 7.41
CA PRO A 122 17.64 -50.68 7.93
C PRO A 122 16.77 -51.13 9.10
N SER A 123 16.11 -52.26 8.89
CA SER A 123 15.35 -52.98 9.90
C SER A 123 16.22 -53.23 11.13
N ILE A 124 15.60 -53.02 12.28
CA ILE A 124 16.04 -53.46 13.60
C ILE A 124 16.49 -54.92 13.55
N LEU A 125 17.74 -55.18 13.94
CA LEU A 125 18.18 -56.46 14.46
C LEU A 125 18.59 -56.24 15.92
N THR A 126 17.80 -56.81 16.81
CA THR A 126 18.00 -56.92 18.25
C THR A 126 19.10 -57.94 18.57
N GLN A 127 20.00 -57.59 19.50
CA GLN A 127 20.89 -58.41 20.38
C GLN A 127 22.20 -57.60 20.55
N ASP A 128 22.82 -57.38 21.71
CA ASP A 128 22.65 -57.84 23.08
C ASP A 128 23.36 -56.83 24.02
N LEU A 129 23.07 -56.92 25.31
CA LEU A 129 23.61 -56.09 26.40
C LEU A 129 25.06 -56.45 26.81
N SER A 130 25.92 -55.45 27.05
CA SER A 130 26.97 -55.37 28.10
C SER A 130 27.78 -54.08 27.86
N SER A 131 27.76 -53.07 28.74
CA SER A 131 28.51 -52.91 30.02
C SER A 131 30.00 -52.58 29.82
N GLU A 132 30.45 -51.57 30.58
CA GLU A 132 31.83 -51.12 30.89
C GLU A 132 32.41 -50.07 29.91
N ASP A 133 32.66 -48.80 30.26
CA ASP A 133 33.38 -48.09 31.34
C ASP A 133 34.73 -47.52 30.82
N SER A 134 35.14 -46.39 31.42
CA SER A 134 36.48 -45.78 31.42
C SER A 134 36.89 -44.73 30.36
N THR A 135 36.80 -43.46 30.81
CA THR A 135 37.88 -42.45 31.00
C THR A 135 38.86 -42.04 29.88
N ASP A 136 38.95 -40.71 29.75
CA ASP A 136 40.13 -39.83 29.55
C ASP A 136 41.06 -40.03 28.34
N LEU A 137 41.30 -38.96 27.56
CA LEU A 137 42.57 -38.22 27.61
C LEU A 137 42.58 -36.95 26.74
N PHE A 138 43.33 -35.98 27.26
CA PHE A 138 43.76 -34.70 26.72
C PHE A 138 44.47 -34.76 25.36
N GLY A 139 44.41 -33.64 24.62
CA GLY A 139 45.33 -33.32 23.53
C GLY A 139 45.24 -31.84 23.13
N SER A 140 46.21 -31.05 23.58
CA SER A 140 46.41 -29.63 23.31
C SER A 140 47.15 -29.36 21.98
N ASP A 141 47.11 -28.08 21.61
CA ASP A 141 48.09 -27.31 20.84
C ASP A 141 47.94 -27.16 19.31
N GLY A 142 47.99 -25.89 18.89
CA GLY A 142 48.02 -25.48 17.49
C GLY A 142 47.90 -23.97 17.25
N PHE A 143 48.74 -23.16 17.90
CA PHE A 143 48.92 -21.72 17.62
C PHE A 143 49.53 -21.50 16.22
N SER A 144 48.95 -20.60 15.40
CA SER A 144 49.70 -19.90 14.34
C SER A 144 49.03 -18.59 13.88
N THR A 145 49.56 -17.49 14.41
CA THR A 145 50.09 -16.29 13.73
C THR A 145 49.34 -15.70 12.52
N PHE A 146 48.81 -14.49 12.75
CA PHE A 146 48.43 -13.47 11.75
C PHE A 146 49.59 -13.04 10.84
N PRO A 147 49.26 -12.56 9.62
CA PRO A 147 49.91 -11.37 9.09
C PRO A 147 48.87 -10.27 8.83
N GLY A 148 49.10 -9.10 9.41
CA GLY A 148 48.35 -7.89 9.10
C GLY A 148 48.83 -7.23 7.81
N THR A 149 47.90 -6.61 7.08
CA THR A 149 48.19 -5.55 6.13
C THR A 149 46.96 -4.70 5.83
N ALA A 150 47.18 -3.38 5.97
CA ALA A 150 46.51 -2.26 5.31
C ALA A 150 45.00 -2.03 5.54
N LEU A 151 44.74 -1.05 6.42
CA LEU A 151 43.52 -0.22 6.41
C LEU A 151 43.34 0.42 5.02
N ALA A 152 42.33 -0.03 4.28
CA ALA A 152 41.79 0.68 3.13
C ALA A 152 40.35 1.09 3.47
N SER A 153 40.11 2.39 3.55
CA SER A 153 38.78 2.99 3.69
C SER A 153 37.89 2.59 2.50
N PRO A 154 36.62 2.19 2.70
CA PRO A 154 35.70 2.05 1.59
C PRO A 154 34.54 3.03 1.74
N SER A 155 34.71 4.27 1.29
CA SER A 155 33.57 5.10 0.88
C SER A 155 33.25 4.77 -0.57
N ALA A 156 32.53 3.67 -0.79
CA ALA A 156 32.08 3.33 -2.13
C ALA A 156 30.97 4.30 -2.55
N THR A 157 31.07 4.88 -3.75
CA THR A 157 30.02 5.78 -4.27
C THR A 157 28.91 4.96 -4.93
N TRP A 158 27.66 5.44 -4.89
CA TRP A 158 26.48 4.76 -5.45
C TRP A 158 26.62 4.25 -6.90
N VAL A 159 27.53 4.83 -7.68
CA VAL A 159 27.87 4.40 -9.04
C VAL A 159 28.57 3.03 -9.05
N GLU A 160 29.43 2.76 -8.07
CA GLU A 160 30.21 1.53 -7.94
C GLU A 160 29.31 0.33 -7.59
N VAL A 161 28.27 0.55 -6.79
CA VAL A 161 27.25 -0.46 -6.45
C VAL A 161 26.43 -0.89 -7.68
N GLN A 162 26.10 0.06 -8.55
CA GLN A 162 25.39 -0.23 -9.81
C GLN A 162 26.26 -1.05 -10.79
N GLN A 163 27.57 -0.83 -10.77
CA GLN A 163 28.53 -1.55 -11.59
C GLN A 163 28.76 -2.99 -11.10
N LEU A 164 28.73 -3.20 -9.77
CA LEU A 164 28.84 -4.53 -9.17
C LEU A 164 27.65 -5.45 -9.54
N TYR A 165 26.44 -4.90 -9.65
CA TYR A 165 25.24 -5.64 -10.11
C TYR A 165 25.39 -6.21 -11.53
N LEU A 166 25.95 -5.42 -12.47
CA LEU A 166 26.21 -5.87 -13.83
C LEU A 166 27.24 -7.01 -13.87
N SER A 167 28.21 -7.03 -12.94
CA SER A 167 29.20 -8.11 -12.85
C SER A 167 28.63 -9.40 -12.23
N LEU A 168 27.76 -9.30 -11.22
CA LEU A 168 27.14 -10.45 -10.55
C LEU A 168 26.03 -11.11 -11.37
N ALA A 169 25.37 -10.35 -12.26
CA ALA A 169 24.34 -10.88 -13.16
C ALA A 169 24.89 -11.84 -14.25
N VAL A 170 26.22 -11.97 -14.41
CA VAL A 170 26.85 -12.62 -15.58
C VAL A 170 27.67 -13.88 -15.24
N GLN A 171 27.86 -14.27 -13.97
CA GLN A 171 28.72 -15.43 -13.66
C GLN A 171 27.96 -16.75 -13.52
N PRO A 172 28.28 -17.79 -14.32
CA PRO A 172 27.81 -19.15 -14.10
C PRO A 172 28.84 -19.89 -13.22
N LEU A 173 28.58 -20.04 -11.93
CA LEU A 173 29.30 -20.99 -11.09
C LEU A 173 28.33 -22.03 -10.52
N GLY A 174 28.66 -23.30 -10.74
CA GLY A 174 27.91 -24.45 -10.25
C GLY A 174 28.34 -24.84 -8.84
N LEU A 175 27.37 -24.90 -7.93
CA LEU A 175 27.40 -25.58 -6.62
C LEU A 175 25.93 -25.79 -6.14
N PRO A 176 25.62 -26.79 -5.28
CA PRO A 176 24.29 -27.41 -5.21
C PRO A 176 23.33 -26.84 -4.14
N LEU A 177 22.05 -26.73 -4.56
CA LEU A 177 20.75 -26.62 -3.87
C LEU A 177 20.57 -25.65 -2.67
N LEU A 178 21.47 -25.57 -1.70
CA LEU A 178 21.36 -24.64 -0.55
C LEU A 178 21.69 -23.20 -0.97
N GLU A 179 22.69 -23.02 -1.84
CA GLU A 179 23.06 -21.73 -2.45
C GLU A 179 21.99 -21.18 -3.42
N SER A 180 21.17 -22.06 -4.00
CA SER A 180 20.24 -21.69 -5.07
C SER A 180 19.00 -20.91 -4.55
N LEU A 181 18.62 -21.13 -3.29
CA LEU A 181 17.46 -20.48 -2.67
C LEU A 181 17.79 -19.11 -2.09
N PHE A 182 18.96 -18.94 -1.50
CA PHE A 182 19.40 -17.68 -0.90
C PHE A 182 19.69 -16.62 -1.99
N ASN A 183 20.24 -17.02 -3.14
CA ASN A 183 20.51 -16.11 -4.26
C ASN A 183 19.25 -15.40 -4.81
N CYS A 184 18.13 -16.11 -5.02
CA CYS A 184 16.88 -15.48 -5.47
C CYS A 184 16.32 -14.47 -4.45
N LYS A 185 16.47 -14.79 -3.15
CA LYS A 185 15.90 -14.00 -2.04
C LYS A 185 16.65 -12.69 -1.82
N ILE A 186 17.98 -12.72 -1.92
CA ILE A 186 18.83 -11.54 -1.84
C ILE A 186 18.60 -10.63 -3.05
N LEU A 187 18.48 -11.21 -4.25
CA LEU A 187 18.18 -10.45 -5.47
C LEU A 187 16.81 -9.75 -5.42
N LEU A 188 15.80 -10.42 -4.86
CA LEU A 188 14.48 -9.82 -4.64
C LEU A 188 14.52 -8.66 -3.62
N GLY A 189 15.29 -8.82 -2.54
CA GLY A 189 15.53 -7.77 -1.55
C GLY A 189 16.22 -6.56 -2.17
N VAL A 190 17.32 -6.76 -2.88
CA VAL A 190 18.07 -5.72 -3.61
C VAL A 190 17.19 -4.97 -4.59
N TYR A 191 16.47 -5.71 -5.45
CA TYR A 191 15.55 -5.13 -6.42
C TYR A 191 14.51 -4.24 -5.72
N SER A 192 13.91 -4.75 -4.64
CA SER A 192 12.88 -4.02 -3.90
C SER A 192 13.44 -2.76 -3.25
N ILE A 193 14.63 -2.81 -2.64
CA ILE A 193 15.33 -1.64 -2.07
C ILE A 193 15.55 -0.57 -3.15
N GLN A 194 16.10 -0.94 -4.31
CA GLN A 194 16.34 0.02 -5.40
C GLN A 194 15.06 0.71 -5.85
N LYS A 195 13.95 -0.05 -5.94
CA LYS A 195 12.64 0.52 -6.26
C LYS A 195 12.11 1.44 -5.16
N VAL A 196 12.32 1.13 -3.88
CA VAL A 196 11.97 2.02 -2.75
C VAL A 196 12.77 3.32 -2.81
N ILE A 197 14.08 3.24 -3.06
CA ILE A 197 14.94 4.42 -3.24
C ILE A 197 14.44 5.28 -4.41
N GLY A 198 14.10 4.63 -5.53
CA GLY A 198 13.51 5.30 -6.69
C GLY A 198 12.22 6.06 -6.34
N PHE A 199 11.33 5.43 -5.56
CA PHE A 199 10.08 6.03 -5.10
C PHE A 199 10.35 7.23 -4.18
N ALA A 200 11.20 7.04 -3.17
CA ALA A 200 11.56 8.08 -2.20
C ALA A 200 12.12 9.34 -2.88
N LYS A 201 13.01 9.16 -3.87
CA LYS A 201 13.58 10.25 -4.66
C LYS A 201 12.55 11.07 -5.45
N MET A 202 11.31 10.62 -5.59
CA MET A 202 10.24 11.37 -6.26
C MET A 202 9.21 11.94 -5.29
N ILE A 203 9.31 11.66 -3.99
CA ILE A 203 8.46 12.29 -2.98
C ILE A 203 8.79 13.80 -2.92
N PRO A 204 7.78 14.69 -3.02
CA PRO A 204 7.99 16.13 -2.88
C PRO A 204 8.70 16.47 -1.56
N GLY A 205 9.77 17.27 -1.63
CA GLY A 205 10.58 17.65 -0.47
C GLY A 205 11.68 16.65 -0.07
N PHE A 206 11.67 15.39 -0.54
CA PHE A 206 12.67 14.41 -0.12
C PHE A 206 14.08 14.74 -0.63
N ARG A 207 14.22 15.14 -1.90
CA ARG A 207 15.53 15.49 -2.49
C ARG A 207 16.15 16.77 -1.93
N SER A 208 15.36 17.62 -1.26
CA SER A 208 15.86 18.83 -0.61
C SER A 208 16.41 18.58 0.80
N LEU A 209 16.18 17.39 1.36
CA LEU A 209 16.80 16.97 2.62
C LEU A 209 18.32 16.80 2.44
N ALA A 210 19.06 16.92 3.54
CA ALA A 210 20.48 16.57 3.58
C ALA A 210 20.70 15.11 3.16
N ALA A 211 21.87 14.79 2.59
CA ALA A 211 22.15 13.44 2.11
C ALA A 211 22.13 12.43 3.27
N GLU A 212 22.61 12.86 4.42
CA GLU A 212 22.63 12.12 5.68
C GLU A 212 21.20 11.75 6.11
N ASP A 213 20.27 12.70 6.05
CA ASP A 213 18.86 12.46 6.38
C ASP A 213 18.18 11.56 5.35
N GLN A 214 18.46 11.74 4.06
CA GLN A 214 17.94 10.84 3.02
C GLN A 214 18.39 9.39 3.27
N ILE A 215 19.66 9.18 3.65
CA ILE A 215 20.21 7.87 3.98
C ILE A 215 19.56 7.32 5.26
N ALA A 216 19.50 8.10 6.33
CA ALA A 216 18.93 7.69 7.62
C ALA A 216 17.46 7.23 7.48
N LEU A 217 16.65 7.99 6.74
CA LEU A 217 15.26 7.66 6.45
C LEU A 217 15.15 6.35 5.65
N LEU A 218 15.95 6.20 4.58
CA LEU A 218 15.92 5.01 3.73
C LEU A 218 16.40 3.75 4.46
N LYS A 219 17.51 3.82 5.22
CA LYS A 219 18.01 2.70 6.02
C LYS A 219 16.96 2.22 7.02
N SER A 220 16.26 3.15 7.65
CA SER A 220 15.30 2.83 8.70
C SER A 220 13.92 2.40 8.20
N SER A 221 13.49 2.84 7.01
CA SER A 221 12.13 2.57 6.50
C SER A 221 12.07 1.55 5.36
N ALA A 222 13.20 1.16 4.75
CA ALA A 222 13.18 0.35 3.53
C ALA A 222 12.37 -0.94 3.67
N ILE A 223 12.58 -1.70 4.76
CA ILE A 223 11.85 -2.95 4.98
C ILE A 223 10.35 -2.71 5.21
N GLU A 224 9.98 -1.64 5.92
CA GLU A 224 8.58 -1.30 6.17
C GLU A 224 7.85 -0.98 4.87
N VAL A 225 8.48 -0.21 3.99
CA VAL A 225 7.94 0.11 2.65
C VAL A 225 7.90 -1.14 1.77
N ILE A 226 8.87 -2.05 1.87
CA ILE A 226 8.84 -3.35 1.19
C ILE A 226 7.64 -4.20 1.68
N MET A 227 7.36 -4.20 2.98
CA MET A 227 6.20 -4.89 3.52
C MET A 227 4.89 -4.24 3.05
N LEU A 228 4.79 -2.91 3.03
CA LEU A 228 3.64 -2.17 2.49
C LEU A 228 3.37 -2.52 1.03
N ARG A 229 4.36 -2.33 0.14
CA ARG A 229 4.21 -2.58 -1.31
C ARG A 229 3.86 -4.02 -1.62
N SER A 230 4.37 -4.98 -0.83
CA SER A 230 4.07 -6.40 -1.05
C SER A 230 2.58 -6.72 -0.89
N ASN A 231 1.81 -5.87 -0.20
CA ASN A 231 0.37 -6.03 -0.08
C ASN A 231 -0.36 -6.00 -1.43
N GLN A 232 0.22 -5.35 -2.43
CA GLN A 232 -0.35 -5.29 -3.77
C GLN A 232 -0.38 -6.67 -4.45
N SER A 233 0.64 -7.52 -4.27
CA SER A 233 0.66 -8.91 -4.75
C SER A 233 0.12 -9.94 -3.75
N PHE A 234 -0.20 -9.53 -2.53
CA PHE A 234 -0.77 -10.41 -1.51
C PHE A 234 -2.25 -10.73 -1.78
N THR A 235 -2.60 -12.02 -1.71
CA THR A 235 -3.96 -12.55 -1.93
C THR A 235 -4.53 -13.16 -0.65
N LEU A 236 -5.78 -12.80 -0.33
CA LEU A 236 -6.49 -13.34 0.84
C LEU A 236 -7.00 -14.78 0.64
N GLU A 237 -7.10 -15.23 -0.61
CA GLU A 237 -7.63 -16.55 -0.96
C GLU A 237 -6.75 -17.69 -0.42
N ASP A 238 -5.44 -17.56 -0.58
CA ASP A 238 -4.47 -18.58 -0.24
C ASP A 238 -3.31 -18.07 0.63
N MET A 239 -3.37 -16.81 1.06
CA MET A 239 -2.37 -16.18 1.92
C MET A 239 -0.96 -16.22 1.31
N THR A 240 -0.87 -15.94 0.01
CA THR A 240 0.40 -15.93 -0.75
C THR A 240 0.68 -14.58 -1.39
N TRP A 241 1.93 -14.36 -1.80
CA TRP A 241 2.30 -13.27 -2.69
C TRP A 241 2.48 -13.81 -4.09
N THR A 242 1.64 -13.37 -5.03
CA THR A 242 1.72 -13.80 -6.43
C THR A 242 2.36 -12.70 -7.27
N CYS A 243 3.62 -12.90 -7.64
CA CYS A 243 4.44 -11.92 -8.37
C CYS A 243 4.52 -12.30 -9.86
N GLY A 244 3.46 -12.04 -10.62
CA GLY A 244 3.39 -12.38 -12.04
C GLY A 244 3.03 -13.85 -12.26
N SER A 245 4.02 -14.70 -12.61
CA SER A 245 3.76 -16.12 -12.89
C SER A 245 3.61 -16.98 -11.63
N ASN A 246 3.03 -18.18 -11.77
CA ASN A 246 2.92 -19.15 -10.67
C ASN A 246 4.28 -19.62 -10.11
N GLU A 247 5.37 -19.42 -10.85
CA GLU A 247 6.72 -19.74 -10.39
C GLU A 247 7.13 -18.80 -9.25
N PHE A 248 6.79 -17.53 -9.37
CA PHE A 248 7.06 -16.47 -8.38
C PHE A 248 5.87 -16.26 -7.42
N LYS A 249 5.26 -17.36 -7.00
CA LYS A 249 4.23 -17.40 -5.97
C LYS A 249 4.82 -17.78 -4.62
N TYR A 250 4.93 -16.84 -3.70
CA TYR A 250 5.62 -17.06 -2.42
C TYR A 250 4.62 -17.44 -1.33
N ARG A 251 4.83 -18.62 -0.73
CA ARG A 251 4.13 -19.10 0.46
C ARG A 251 4.94 -18.79 1.71
N ILE A 252 4.30 -18.84 2.88
CA ILE A 252 4.99 -18.74 4.18
C ILE A 252 6.17 -19.72 4.26
N SER A 253 5.97 -20.96 3.76
CA SER A 253 7.02 -21.99 3.71
C SER A 253 8.25 -21.60 2.88
N ASP A 254 8.08 -20.79 1.84
CA ASP A 254 9.19 -20.36 0.99
C ASP A 254 10.04 -19.30 1.72
N VAL A 255 9.40 -18.50 2.58
CA VAL A 255 10.04 -17.49 3.42
C VAL A 255 10.67 -18.10 4.67
N THR A 256 10.09 -19.14 5.28
CA THR A 256 10.76 -19.86 6.39
C THR A 256 12.04 -20.54 5.91
N GLN A 257 12.05 -21.09 4.70
CA GLN A 257 13.26 -21.59 4.04
C GLN A 257 14.32 -20.49 3.79
N ALA A 258 13.99 -19.20 3.98
CA ALA A 258 14.94 -18.08 3.90
C ALA A 258 15.71 -17.85 5.20
N GLY A 259 15.46 -18.65 6.24
CA GLY A 259 16.07 -18.47 7.55
C GLY A 259 15.24 -17.59 8.50
N HIS A 260 14.09 -17.08 8.06
CA HIS A 260 13.18 -16.32 8.93
C HIS A 260 12.28 -17.24 9.75
N SER A 261 12.11 -16.92 11.03
CA SER A 261 11.25 -17.68 11.95
C SER A 261 9.79 -17.26 11.84
N MET A 262 8.90 -18.05 12.44
CA MET A 262 7.48 -17.70 12.54
C MET A 262 7.21 -16.46 13.40
N ASP A 263 8.16 -16.06 14.26
CA ASP A 263 8.04 -14.85 15.09
C ASP A 263 7.96 -13.57 14.24
N LEU A 264 8.58 -13.57 13.05
CA LEU A 264 8.43 -12.50 12.06
C LEU A 264 7.23 -12.74 11.13
N LEU A 265 7.10 -13.99 10.64
CA LEU A 265 6.18 -14.29 9.55
C LEU A 265 4.71 -14.29 9.97
N GLU A 266 4.39 -14.75 11.18
CA GLU A 266 3.01 -14.71 11.66
C GLU A 266 2.50 -13.26 11.84
N PRO A 267 3.23 -12.35 12.52
CA PRO A 267 2.87 -10.94 12.53
C PRO A 267 2.82 -10.30 11.14
N LEU A 268 3.75 -10.67 10.24
CA LEU A 268 3.76 -10.14 8.86
C LEU A 268 2.49 -10.53 8.11
N VAL A 269 2.07 -11.80 8.17
CA VAL A 269 0.84 -12.25 7.51
C VAL A 269 -0.40 -11.60 8.13
N LYS A 270 -0.45 -11.48 9.46
CA LYS A 270 -1.51 -10.73 10.17
C LYS A 270 -1.57 -9.27 9.70
N PHE A 271 -0.42 -8.64 9.52
CA PHE A 271 -0.30 -7.29 8.97
C PHE A 271 -0.84 -7.23 7.53
N GLN A 272 -0.42 -8.13 6.65
CA GLN A 272 -0.87 -8.17 5.25
C GLN A 272 -2.39 -8.34 5.13
N VAL A 273 -2.95 -9.29 5.90
CA VAL A 273 -4.41 -9.52 5.96
C VAL A 273 -5.13 -8.27 6.47
N GLY A 274 -4.62 -7.66 7.55
CA GLY A 274 -5.19 -6.46 8.14
C GLY A 274 -5.19 -5.28 7.17
N LEU A 275 -4.08 -5.07 6.46
CA LEU A 275 -3.92 -4.00 5.46
C LEU A 275 -4.82 -4.22 4.24
N LYS A 276 -4.88 -5.46 3.71
CA LYS A 276 -5.72 -5.78 2.54
C LYS A 276 -7.20 -5.55 2.83
N LYS A 277 -7.65 -5.84 4.06
CA LYS A 277 -9.03 -5.61 4.53
C LYS A 277 -9.40 -4.13 4.67
N LEU A 278 -8.44 -3.21 4.65
CA LEU A 278 -8.73 -1.77 4.61
C LEU A 278 -9.24 -1.32 3.23
N ASN A 279 -9.05 -2.12 2.17
CA ASN A 279 -9.44 -1.78 0.80
C ASN A 279 -8.96 -0.39 0.38
N LEU A 280 -7.67 -0.11 0.63
CA LEU A 280 -7.06 1.18 0.32
C LEU A 280 -7.10 1.45 -1.18
N HIS A 281 -7.41 2.69 -1.53
CA HIS A 281 -7.18 3.20 -2.88
C HIS A 281 -5.67 3.28 -3.18
N GLU A 282 -5.30 3.39 -4.47
CA GLU A 282 -3.89 3.53 -4.88
C GLU A 282 -3.27 4.78 -4.23
N GLU A 283 -4.02 5.88 -4.18
CA GLU A 283 -3.65 7.16 -3.59
C GLU A 283 -3.38 7.04 -2.09
N GLU A 284 -4.24 6.34 -1.36
CA GLU A 284 -4.09 6.11 0.08
C GLU A 284 -2.87 5.25 0.37
N HIS A 285 -2.60 4.26 -0.49
CA HIS A 285 -1.45 3.39 -0.38
C HIS A 285 -0.12 4.13 -0.59
N VAL A 286 -0.02 4.96 -1.64
CA VAL A 286 1.21 5.74 -1.91
C VAL A 286 1.45 6.84 -0.88
N LEU A 287 0.39 7.47 -0.37
CA LEU A 287 0.49 8.41 0.74
C LEU A 287 0.98 7.72 2.01
N LEU A 288 0.46 6.52 2.33
CA LEU A 288 0.90 5.74 3.49
C LEU A 288 2.39 5.36 3.39
N MET A 289 2.86 4.97 2.20
CA MET A 289 4.29 4.69 1.97
C MET A 289 5.15 5.95 2.13
N ALA A 290 4.70 7.10 1.61
CA ALA A 290 5.45 8.35 1.73
C ALA A 290 5.54 8.83 3.20
N ILE A 291 4.44 8.73 3.96
CA ILE A 291 4.40 9.02 5.40
C ILE A 291 5.33 8.08 6.18
N CYS A 292 5.37 6.79 5.82
CA CYS A 292 6.27 5.80 6.43
C CYS A 292 7.76 6.15 6.21
N ILE A 293 8.12 6.61 5.01
CA ILE A 293 9.49 7.04 4.66
C ILE A 293 9.87 8.31 5.44
N LEU A 294 9.02 9.34 5.40
CA LEU A 294 9.25 10.63 6.05
C LEU A 294 8.91 10.58 7.54
N SER A 295 9.46 9.62 8.28
CA SER A 295 9.28 9.58 9.74
C SER A 295 10.42 10.37 10.43
N PRO A 296 10.14 11.40 11.22
CA PRO A 296 11.19 12.21 11.86
C PRO A 296 11.89 11.48 13.02
N ASP A 297 11.26 10.43 13.57
CA ASP A 297 11.75 9.66 14.70
C ASP A 297 12.71 8.51 14.31
N ARG A 298 13.28 8.55 13.09
CA ARG A 298 14.25 7.54 12.64
C ARG A 298 15.65 7.81 13.22
N PRO A 299 16.40 6.77 13.61
CA PRO A 299 17.79 6.93 14.02
C PRO A 299 18.64 7.59 12.94
N GLY A 300 19.45 8.58 13.31
CA GLY A 300 20.38 9.27 12.41
C GLY A 300 19.83 10.51 11.70
N VAL A 301 18.52 10.78 11.78
CA VAL A 301 17.93 12.02 11.24
C VAL A 301 18.40 13.22 12.05
N GLN A 302 18.91 14.23 11.34
CA GLN A 302 19.45 15.49 11.88
C GLN A 302 18.38 16.59 11.89
N ASP A 303 17.72 16.87 10.75
CA ASP A 303 16.68 17.89 10.67
C ASP A 303 15.28 17.30 10.90
N THR A 304 15.01 16.92 12.15
CA THR A 304 13.73 16.31 12.53
C THR A 304 12.54 17.23 12.28
N SER A 305 12.71 18.55 12.39
CA SER A 305 11.63 19.53 12.21
C SER A 305 11.20 19.62 10.75
N LEU A 306 12.16 19.63 9.81
CA LEU A 306 11.83 19.63 8.38
C LEU A 306 11.16 18.33 7.97
N VAL A 307 11.65 17.18 8.44
CA VAL A 307 11.05 15.88 8.13
C VAL A 307 9.63 15.78 8.70
N GLU A 308 9.40 16.24 9.93
CA GLU A 308 8.08 16.29 10.56
C GLU A 308 7.12 17.18 9.75
N SER A 309 7.55 18.37 9.33
CA SER A 309 6.72 19.26 8.50
C SER A 309 6.30 18.62 7.17
N LEU A 310 7.21 17.86 6.52
CA LEU A 310 6.89 17.11 5.30
C LEU A 310 5.90 15.98 5.59
N GLN A 311 6.07 15.25 6.70
CA GLN A 311 5.19 14.16 7.11
C GLN A 311 3.77 14.66 7.45
N ASP A 312 3.67 15.77 8.17
CA ASP A 312 2.42 16.41 8.55
C ASP A 312 1.63 16.84 7.32
N HIS A 313 2.31 17.47 6.35
CA HIS A 313 1.68 17.87 5.10
C HIS A 313 1.08 16.67 4.34
N LEU A 314 1.81 15.55 4.23
CA LEU A 314 1.30 14.32 3.61
C LEU A 314 0.14 13.70 4.41
N SER A 315 0.21 13.77 5.73
CA SER A 315 -0.83 13.29 6.64
C SER A 315 -2.13 14.08 6.50
N GLU A 316 -2.04 15.41 6.34
CA GLU A 316 -3.18 16.28 6.04
C GLU A 316 -3.80 15.99 4.68
N ILE A 317 -2.96 15.75 3.66
CA ILE A 317 -3.41 15.33 2.32
C ILE A 317 -4.18 14.02 2.42
N LEU A 318 -3.66 13.02 3.12
CA LEU A 318 -4.31 11.72 3.29
C LEU A 318 -5.66 11.84 4.01
N GLN A 319 -5.72 12.58 5.12
CA GLN A 319 -6.97 12.85 5.83
C GLN A 319 -7.99 13.56 4.95
N THR A 320 -7.54 14.51 4.12
CA THR A 320 -8.41 15.22 3.18
C THR A 320 -8.89 14.29 2.07
N TYR A 321 -8.00 13.48 1.48
CA TYR A 321 -8.35 12.48 0.47
C TYR A 321 -9.42 11.51 0.97
N ILE A 322 -9.22 10.90 2.14
CA ILE A 322 -10.16 9.95 2.73
C ILE A 322 -11.54 10.60 2.92
N ARG A 323 -11.59 11.83 3.43
CA ARG A 323 -12.85 12.58 3.64
C ARG A 323 -13.57 12.91 2.33
N CYS A 324 -12.82 13.15 1.25
CA CYS A 324 -13.38 13.57 -0.04
C CYS A 324 -13.77 12.38 -0.94
N ARG A 325 -12.99 11.30 -0.92
CA ARG A 325 -13.00 10.26 -1.94
C ARG A 325 -13.32 8.86 -1.43
N HIS A 326 -13.05 8.55 -0.16
CA HIS A 326 -13.27 7.21 0.37
C HIS A 326 -14.75 7.02 0.79
N PRO A 327 -15.49 6.07 0.20
CA PRO A 327 -16.92 5.92 0.46
C PRO A 327 -17.21 5.36 1.87
N PRO A 328 -18.35 5.71 2.49
CA PRO A 328 -18.88 4.97 3.64
C PRO A 328 -19.42 3.58 3.20
N PRO A 329 -19.39 2.54 4.06
CA PRO A 329 -18.86 2.50 5.42
C PRO A 329 -17.36 2.16 5.45
N GLY A 330 -16.53 3.02 6.02
CA GLY A 330 -15.08 2.75 6.14
C GLY A 330 -14.24 3.99 6.36
N SER A 331 -14.60 5.10 5.72
CA SER A 331 -13.81 6.34 5.71
C SER A 331 -13.57 6.99 7.08
N ARG A 332 -14.56 6.96 7.99
CA ARG A 332 -14.48 7.71 9.28
C ARG A 332 -13.29 7.33 10.15
N LEU A 333 -12.95 6.05 10.25
CA LEU A 333 -11.86 5.53 11.09
C LEU A 333 -10.68 5.04 10.27
N LEU A 334 -10.69 5.23 8.95
CA LEU A 334 -9.68 4.68 8.06
C LEU A 334 -8.29 5.26 8.35
N TYR A 335 -8.20 6.58 8.50
CA TYR A 335 -6.94 7.25 8.81
C TYR A 335 -6.29 6.69 10.08
N ALA A 336 -7.04 6.59 11.18
CA ALA A 336 -6.54 6.03 12.43
C ALA A 336 -6.07 4.56 12.27
N LYS A 337 -6.79 3.75 11.48
CA LYS A 337 -6.37 2.38 11.17
C LYS A 337 -5.09 2.34 10.34
N MET A 338 -4.90 3.28 9.41
CA MET A 338 -3.67 3.38 8.61
C MET A 338 -2.47 3.79 9.47
N ILE A 339 -2.64 4.74 10.39
CA ILE A 339 -1.57 5.11 11.34
C ILE A 339 -1.23 3.94 12.27
N GLN A 340 -2.22 3.17 12.73
CA GLN A 340 -1.96 1.93 13.48
C GLN A 340 -1.14 0.94 12.65
N LYS A 341 -1.34 0.85 11.32
CA LYS A 341 -0.50 0.01 10.45
C LYS A 341 0.95 0.47 10.41
N LEU A 342 1.22 1.78 10.49
CA LEU A 342 2.59 2.29 10.62
C LEU A 342 3.23 1.87 11.95
N ALA A 343 2.46 1.87 13.05
CA ALA A 343 2.94 1.37 14.33
C ALA A 343 3.25 -0.14 14.29
N ASP A 344 2.36 -0.94 13.69
CA ASP A 344 2.57 -2.38 13.48
C ASP A 344 3.88 -2.66 12.69
N LEU A 345 4.20 -1.80 11.72
CA LEU A 345 5.43 -1.90 10.92
C LEU A 345 6.70 -1.65 11.74
N ARG A 346 6.65 -0.83 12.79
CA ARG A 346 7.81 -0.61 13.68
C ARG A 346 8.19 -1.91 14.41
N SER A 347 7.20 -2.64 14.92
CA SER A 347 7.43 -3.96 15.54
C SER A 347 7.97 -4.99 14.54
N LEU A 348 7.43 -4.99 13.31
CA LEU A 348 7.90 -5.89 12.25
C LEU A 348 9.34 -5.57 11.82
N ASN A 349 9.70 -4.30 11.77
CA ASN A 349 11.05 -3.84 11.44
C ASN A 349 12.06 -4.28 12.52
N GLU A 350 11.70 -4.14 13.80
CA GLU A 350 12.55 -4.57 14.91
C GLU A 350 12.83 -6.09 14.86
N GLU A 351 11.79 -6.90 14.68
CA GLU A 351 11.94 -8.36 14.59
C GLU A 351 12.70 -8.76 13.31
N HIS A 352 12.44 -8.12 12.17
CA HIS A 352 13.22 -8.34 10.95
C HIS A 352 14.70 -8.01 11.17
N SER A 353 15.01 -6.87 11.77
CA SER A 353 16.39 -6.42 12.04
C SER A 353 17.11 -7.36 13.01
N LYS A 354 16.41 -7.89 14.01
CA LYS A 354 16.94 -8.93 14.91
C LYS A 354 17.29 -10.21 14.15
N GLN A 355 16.39 -10.72 13.32
CA GLN A 355 16.64 -11.96 12.55
C GLN A 355 17.72 -11.76 11.49
N TYR A 356 17.71 -10.61 10.80
CA TYR A 356 18.73 -10.26 9.82
C TYR A 356 20.13 -10.26 10.45
N ARG A 357 20.30 -9.67 11.66
CA ARG A 357 21.56 -9.73 12.40
C ARG A 357 22.00 -11.17 12.68
N CYS A 358 21.10 -12.01 13.18
CA CYS A 358 21.42 -13.42 13.45
C CYS A 358 21.89 -14.16 12.17
N LEU A 359 21.27 -13.88 11.03
CA LEU A 359 21.63 -14.46 9.74
C LEU A 359 22.94 -13.88 9.20
N SER A 360 23.19 -12.58 9.36
CA SER A 360 24.40 -11.93 8.86
C SER A 360 25.66 -12.28 9.67
N PHE A 361 25.53 -12.74 10.92
CA PHE A 361 26.67 -13.24 11.70
C PHE A 361 27.16 -14.63 11.26
N GLN A 362 26.38 -15.37 10.46
CA GLN A 362 26.80 -16.66 9.93
C GLN A 362 27.65 -16.43 8.67
N PRO A 363 28.95 -16.81 8.65
CA PRO A 363 29.87 -16.49 7.54
C PRO A 363 29.37 -16.98 6.18
N GLU A 364 28.76 -18.17 6.15
CA GLU A 364 28.19 -18.78 4.94
C GLU A 364 27.04 -17.95 4.34
N HIS A 365 26.29 -17.22 5.18
CA HIS A 365 25.17 -16.38 4.77
C HIS A 365 25.60 -14.93 4.50
N SER A 366 26.55 -14.39 5.26
CA SER A 366 27.07 -13.03 5.07
C SER A 366 27.79 -12.84 3.74
N MET A 367 28.55 -13.85 3.28
CA MET A 367 29.30 -13.79 2.02
C MET A 367 28.38 -13.76 0.79
N GLN A 368 27.08 -14.04 0.96
CA GLN A 368 26.10 -14.08 -0.12
C GLN A 368 25.26 -12.80 -0.20
N LEU A 369 25.28 -11.95 0.85
CA LEU A 369 24.58 -10.67 0.87
C LEU A 369 25.27 -9.66 -0.06
N THR A 370 24.47 -8.92 -0.82
CA THR A 370 25.02 -7.84 -1.67
C THR A 370 25.42 -6.63 -0.81
N PRO A 371 26.38 -5.82 -1.28
CA PRO A 371 26.77 -4.59 -0.58
C PRO A 371 25.59 -3.65 -0.29
N LEU A 372 24.60 -3.55 -1.19
CA LEU A 372 23.43 -2.71 -0.96
C LEU A 372 22.58 -3.19 0.23
N VAL A 373 22.40 -4.50 0.37
CA VAL A 373 21.64 -5.09 1.48
C VAL A 373 22.39 -4.90 2.79
N LEU A 374 23.71 -5.06 2.77
CA LEU A 374 24.58 -4.79 3.92
C LEU A 374 24.60 -3.31 4.29
N GLU A 375 24.57 -2.39 3.33
CA GLU A 375 24.56 -0.95 3.61
C GLU A 375 23.22 -0.50 4.22
N VAL A 376 22.11 -1.01 3.67
CA VAL A 376 20.76 -0.61 4.10
C VAL A 376 20.34 -1.25 5.41
N PHE A 377 20.62 -2.55 5.60
CA PHE A 377 20.21 -3.28 6.81
C PHE A 377 21.36 -3.57 7.79
N GLY A 378 22.60 -3.24 7.42
CA GLY A 378 23.76 -3.39 8.30
C GLY A 378 23.91 -2.23 9.28
N ASN A 379 24.47 -2.58 10.45
CA ASN A 379 24.65 -1.71 11.60
C ASN A 379 25.85 -0.74 11.49
N GLU A 380 26.26 -0.34 10.29
CA GLU A 380 27.21 0.78 10.17
C GLU A 380 26.47 2.08 10.52
N ILE A 381 26.40 2.31 11.83
CA ILE A 381 26.24 3.61 12.46
C ILE A 381 27.67 4.14 12.56
N SER A 382 28.05 5.02 11.64
CA SER A 382 29.19 5.92 11.87
C SER A 382 28.75 7.08 12.74
#